data_AF-A0A7W0PP75-F1
#
_entry.id   AF-A0A7W0PP75-F1
#
_cell.length_a   1.000
_cell.length_b   1.000
_cell.length_c   1.000
_cell.angle_alpha   90.00
_cell.angle_beta   90.00
_cell.angle_gamma   90.00
#
_symmetry.space_group_name_H-M   'P 1'
#
loop_
_entity.id
_entity.type
_entity.pdbx_description
1 polymer ?
#
loop_
_entity_poly.entity_id
_entity_poly.type
_entity_poly.pdbx_seq_one_letter_code
_entity_poly.pdbx_strand_id
1 'polypeptide(L)'
;MTNPGLNQRLRQRSRRAGFMIGISMAVTIAVCVAGFSFIYAALDNTVSDFVARDVPAPVIPTQQPTEAGVAQTDDPEGDAPPEEPEEEESAAEPTPEPTAEPEPTEESDEFQPDFQSSPNARLNFRSEPSTSGRNETVILGLAEGTLLQSTGETQPSDNPQVDGEEGWLLFQLEDGTEGWLRAIDVEEYEP
;
A
#
# COMPACT_ATOMS: atom_id res chain seq x y z
N MET A 1 11.51 -9.62 -81.98
CA MET A 1 10.26 -8.86 -81.75
C MET A 1 9.85 -9.00 -80.29
N THR A 2 10.13 -7.99 -79.47
CA THR A 2 9.84 -8.01 -78.03
C THR A 2 8.37 -7.66 -77.84
N ASN A 3 7.54 -8.60 -77.35
CA ASN A 3 6.10 -8.42 -77.23
C ASN A 3 5.76 -7.37 -76.13
N PRO A 4 5.34 -6.14 -76.49
CA PRO A 4 5.19 -5.04 -75.51
C PRO A 4 4.07 -5.32 -74.50
N GLY A 5 3.03 -6.03 -74.92
CA GLY A 5 1.88 -6.37 -74.07
C GLY A 5 2.19 -7.37 -72.96
N LEU A 6 3.22 -8.22 -73.13
CA LEU A 6 3.61 -9.22 -72.13
C LEU A 6 4.35 -8.54 -70.95
N ASN A 7 5.21 -7.56 -71.25
CA ASN A 7 5.87 -6.73 -70.25
C ASN A 7 4.89 -5.84 -69.47
N GLN A 8 3.85 -5.29 -70.13
CA GLN A 8 2.80 -4.52 -69.44
C GLN A 8 1.99 -5.39 -68.48
N ARG A 9 1.58 -6.59 -68.90
CA ARG A 9 0.82 -7.53 -68.05
C ARG A 9 1.65 -8.04 -66.87
N LEU A 10 2.93 -8.34 -67.10
CA LEU A 10 3.85 -8.76 -66.03
C LEU A 10 4.07 -7.65 -65.01
N ARG A 11 4.28 -6.40 -65.44
CA ARG A 11 4.42 -5.24 -64.54
C ARG A 11 3.14 -4.92 -63.77
N GLN A 12 1.97 -5.11 -64.39
CA GLN A 12 0.69 -4.90 -63.72
C GLN A 12 0.40 -5.99 -62.68
N ARG A 13 0.75 -7.25 -62.99
CA ARG A 13 0.63 -8.38 -62.06
C ARG A 13 1.64 -8.30 -60.92
N SER A 14 2.88 -7.91 -61.19
CA SER A 14 3.93 -7.78 -60.15
C SER A 14 3.64 -6.67 -59.16
N ARG A 15 3.12 -5.52 -59.63
CA ARG A 15 2.71 -4.41 -58.75
C ARG A 15 1.56 -4.80 -57.83
N ARG A 16 0.54 -5.49 -58.37
CA ARG A 16 -0.58 -5.99 -57.57
C ARG A 16 -0.16 -7.08 -56.58
N ALA A 17 0.71 -8.00 -57.00
CA ALA A 17 1.22 -9.05 -56.13
C ALA A 17 2.12 -8.50 -55.01
N GLY A 18 3.05 -7.59 -55.32
CA GLY A 18 3.91 -6.96 -54.32
C GLY A 18 3.12 -6.10 -53.32
N PHE A 19 2.09 -5.39 -53.79
CA PHE A 19 1.20 -4.63 -52.92
C PHE A 19 0.35 -5.53 -52.00
N MET A 20 -0.22 -6.62 -52.53
CA MET A 20 -0.96 -7.61 -51.74
C MET A 20 -0.08 -8.25 -50.65
N ILE A 21 1.16 -8.62 -50.99
CA ILE A 21 2.13 -9.19 -50.04
C ILE A 21 2.54 -8.17 -48.98
N GLY A 22 2.77 -6.92 -49.39
CA GLY A 22 3.09 -5.83 -48.45
C GLY A 22 1.96 -5.56 -47.47
N ILE A 23 0.70 -5.54 -47.94
CA ILE A 23 -0.47 -5.41 -47.08
C ILE A 23 -0.58 -6.61 -46.14
N SER A 24 -0.43 -7.85 -46.63
CA SER A 24 -0.54 -9.01 -45.75
C SER A 24 0.51 -8.99 -44.65
N MET A 25 1.77 -8.65 -44.98
CA MET A 25 2.84 -8.53 -43.98
C MET A 25 2.54 -7.42 -42.96
N ALA A 26 2.08 -6.25 -43.41
CA ALA A 26 1.72 -5.15 -42.53
C ALA A 26 0.56 -5.50 -41.59
N VAL A 27 -0.47 -6.17 -42.11
CA VAL A 27 -1.62 -6.64 -41.31
C VAL A 27 -1.17 -7.68 -40.30
N THR A 28 -0.35 -8.65 -40.70
CA THR A 28 0.19 -9.64 -39.76
C THR A 28 0.95 -8.98 -38.62
N ILE A 29 1.85 -8.04 -38.93
CA ILE A 29 2.59 -7.30 -37.91
C ILE A 29 1.63 -6.51 -37.00
N ALA A 30 0.64 -5.83 -37.56
CA ALA A 30 -0.34 -5.06 -36.78
C ALA A 30 -1.13 -5.97 -35.83
N VAL A 31 -1.58 -7.15 -36.31
CA VAL A 31 -2.28 -8.14 -35.48
C VAL A 31 -1.37 -8.70 -34.39
N CYS A 32 -0.11 -9.01 -34.71
CA CYS A 32 0.85 -9.50 -33.72
C CYS A 32 1.13 -8.46 -32.63
N VAL A 33 1.39 -7.20 -33.01
CA VAL A 33 1.68 -6.13 -32.05
C VAL A 33 0.45 -5.81 -31.20
N ALA A 34 -0.73 -5.64 -31.82
CA ALA A 34 -1.95 -5.35 -31.08
C ALA A 34 -2.36 -6.51 -30.17
N GLY A 35 -2.30 -7.75 -30.68
CA GLY A 35 -2.60 -8.95 -29.92
C GLY A 35 -1.65 -9.13 -28.74
N PHE A 36 -0.34 -8.99 -28.97
CA PHE A 36 0.64 -9.09 -27.89
C PHE A 36 0.48 -7.96 -26.86
N SER A 37 0.25 -6.73 -27.29
CA SER A 37 0.04 -5.59 -26.38
C SER A 37 -1.19 -5.79 -25.52
N PHE A 38 -2.27 -6.32 -26.09
CA PHE A 38 -3.50 -6.63 -25.36
C PHE A 38 -3.28 -7.74 -24.32
N ILE A 39 -2.63 -8.84 -24.72
CA ILE A 39 -2.31 -9.94 -23.80
C ILE A 39 -1.38 -9.46 -22.68
N TYR A 40 -0.35 -8.70 -23.02
CA TYR A 40 0.58 -8.14 -22.03
C TYR A 40 -0.15 -7.24 -21.03
N ALA A 41 -1.00 -6.32 -21.50
CA ALA A 41 -1.77 -5.45 -20.62
C ALA A 41 -2.75 -6.22 -19.73
N ALA A 42 -3.33 -7.31 -20.23
CA ALA A 42 -4.21 -8.18 -19.44
C ALA A 42 -3.42 -8.96 -18.37
N LEU A 43 -2.21 -9.41 -18.68
CA LEU A 43 -1.34 -10.13 -17.72
C LEU A 43 -0.67 -9.19 -16.72
N ASP A 44 -0.37 -7.95 -17.09
CA ASP A 44 0.26 -6.98 -16.20
C ASP A 44 -0.59 -6.75 -14.93
N ASN A 45 -1.92 -6.76 -15.06
CA ASN A 45 -2.81 -6.59 -13.92
C ASN A 45 -2.71 -7.76 -12.92
N THR A 46 -2.45 -8.98 -13.38
CA THR A 46 -2.37 -10.16 -12.50
C THR A 46 -0.95 -10.44 -12.03
N VAL A 47 0.06 -10.20 -12.87
CA VAL A 47 1.47 -10.54 -12.59
C VAL A 47 2.19 -9.44 -11.81
N SER A 48 1.78 -8.17 -11.95
CA SER A 48 2.47 -7.06 -11.30
C SER A 48 2.48 -7.16 -9.77
N ASP A 49 1.50 -7.83 -9.18
CA ASP A 49 1.41 -7.96 -7.73
C ASP A 49 2.35 -9.02 -7.15
N PHE A 50 2.69 -10.05 -7.95
CA PHE A 50 3.68 -11.07 -7.55
C PHE A 50 5.12 -10.56 -7.57
N VAL A 51 5.36 -9.42 -8.20
CA VAL A 51 6.65 -8.76 -8.17
C VAL A 51 6.54 -7.63 -7.16
N ALA A 52 6.87 -7.92 -5.90
CA ALA A 52 7.00 -6.85 -4.92
C ALA A 52 8.01 -5.83 -5.42
N ARG A 53 7.58 -4.57 -5.44
CA ARG A 53 8.45 -3.48 -5.85
C ARG A 53 9.11 -2.92 -4.60
N ASP A 54 10.42 -2.72 -4.66
CA ASP A 54 11.15 -1.97 -3.64
C ASP A 54 10.70 -0.51 -3.72
N VAL A 55 9.57 -0.20 -3.07
CA VAL A 55 9.22 1.18 -2.72
C VAL A 55 10.16 1.55 -1.58
N PRO A 56 10.97 2.61 -1.69
CA PRO A 56 11.85 3.02 -0.61
C PRO A 56 11.02 3.21 0.65
N ALA A 57 11.44 2.58 1.75
CA ALA A 57 10.77 2.67 3.04
C ALA A 57 10.45 4.14 3.36
N PRO A 58 9.26 4.43 3.92
CA PRO A 58 8.96 5.79 4.36
C PRO A 58 10.07 6.28 5.29
N VAL A 59 10.59 7.48 5.04
CA VAL A 59 11.56 8.10 5.95
C VAL A 59 10.79 8.47 7.22
N ILE A 60 10.79 7.58 8.20
CA ILE A 60 10.24 7.84 9.53
C ILE A 60 11.07 8.97 10.13
N PRO A 61 10.50 10.15 10.45
CA PRO A 61 11.21 11.13 11.24
C PRO A 61 11.46 10.50 12.62
N THR A 62 12.69 10.08 12.88
CA THR A 62 13.09 9.71 14.24
C THR A 62 12.89 10.95 15.09
N GLN A 63 11.87 10.94 15.94
CA GLN A 63 11.79 11.91 17.03
C GLN A 63 13.00 11.65 17.91
N GLN A 64 14.04 12.46 17.73
CA GLN A 64 15.21 12.47 18.59
C GLN A 64 14.71 12.71 20.01
N PRO A 65 15.00 11.81 20.98
CA PRO A 65 14.63 12.05 22.36
C PRO A 65 15.22 13.37 22.83
N THR A 66 14.36 14.32 23.21
CA THR A 66 14.79 15.52 23.92
C THR A 66 15.41 15.07 25.22
N GLU A 67 16.71 15.32 25.37
CA GLU A 67 17.47 15.03 26.58
C GLU A 67 16.82 15.77 27.76
N ALA A 68 16.27 15.02 28.71
CA ALA A 68 15.73 15.58 29.94
C ALA A 68 16.86 16.24 30.73
N GLY A 69 16.79 17.58 30.85
CA GLY A 69 17.74 18.37 31.61
C GLY A 69 17.77 17.94 33.09
N VAL A 70 18.92 17.45 33.53
CA VAL A 70 19.19 17.13 34.93
C VAL A 70 19.36 18.44 35.70
N ALA A 71 18.38 18.81 36.53
CA ALA A 71 18.55 19.88 37.52
C ALA A 71 19.22 19.30 38.77
N GLN A 72 20.48 19.70 38.98
CA GLN A 72 21.23 19.43 40.20
C GLN A 72 20.71 20.27 41.38
N THR A 73 20.58 19.61 42.51
CA THR A 73 20.25 20.11 43.85
C THR A 73 21.40 20.92 44.45
N ASP A 74 21.11 22.08 45.04
CA ASP A 74 21.88 22.68 46.14
C ASP A 74 20.91 23.47 47.05
N ASP A 75 20.73 22.98 48.27
CA ASP A 75 20.10 23.61 49.45
C ASP A 75 21.20 24.36 50.26
N PRO A 76 20.98 25.02 51.42
CA PRO A 76 19.76 25.55 52.07
C PRO A 76 19.97 26.99 52.67
N GLU A 77 18.90 27.77 52.92
CA GLU A 77 18.86 28.69 54.09
C GLU A 77 17.51 29.41 54.26
N GLY A 78 16.96 29.39 55.49
CA GLY A 78 16.28 30.55 56.06
C GLY A 78 14.76 30.49 56.30
N ASP A 79 14.41 30.14 57.54
CA ASP A 79 13.24 30.59 58.34
C ASP A 79 11.80 30.13 58.04
N ALA A 80 11.13 29.77 59.14
CA ALA A 80 9.70 29.50 59.30
C ALA A 80 9.15 30.49 60.37
N PRO A 81 7.86 30.44 60.78
CA PRO A 81 6.54 30.61 60.11
C PRO A 81 5.77 31.74 60.87
N PRO A 82 4.42 31.76 61.12
CA PRO A 82 3.19 31.30 60.43
C PRO A 82 2.15 32.48 60.25
N GLU A 83 0.94 32.24 59.70
CA GLU A 83 -0.37 32.79 60.16
C GLU A 83 -1.53 32.56 59.14
N GLU A 84 -2.49 31.71 59.53
CA GLU A 84 -3.95 31.81 59.23
C GLU A 84 -4.60 32.62 60.41
N PRO A 85 -5.88 33.09 60.41
CA PRO A 85 -7.09 32.63 59.67
C PRO A 85 -8.12 33.76 59.26
N GLU A 86 -9.36 33.36 58.89
CA GLU A 86 -10.67 34.09 58.87
C GLU A 86 -11.03 34.94 57.63
N GLU A 87 -12.27 35.07 57.14
CA GLU A 87 -13.55 34.32 57.05
C GLU A 87 -14.49 35.17 56.12
N GLU A 88 -15.62 34.60 55.67
CA GLU A 88 -16.87 35.25 55.15
C GLU A 88 -17.10 35.54 53.62
N GLU A 89 -17.95 34.66 53.05
CA GLU A 89 -19.31 34.93 52.49
C GLU A 89 -19.57 35.61 51.12
N SER A 90 -20.21 34.81 50.23
CA SER A 90 -21.39 35.13 49.39
C SER A 90 -21.30 35.31 47.85
N ALA A 91 -21.97 34.38 47.16
CA ALA A 91 -22.85 34.51 46.00
C ALA A 91 -22.29 34.75 44.57
N ALA A 92 -22.30 33.70 43.73
CA ALA A 92 -23.22 33.51 42.59
C ALA A 92 -22.63 32.52 41.53
N GLU A 93 -23.32 31.40 41.29
CA GLU A 93 -23.12 30.51 40.13
C GLU A 93 -23.53 31.22 38.82
N PRO A 94 -22.81 30.97 37.72
CA PRO A 94 -23.46 30.18 36.66
C PRO A 94 -22.54 29.18 35.95
N THR A 95 -23.07 27.97 35.76
CA THR A 95 -22.84 27.01 34.66
C THR A 95 -21.42 26.44 34.47
N PRO A 96 -21.19 25.14 34.71
CA PRO A 96 -19.99 24.48 34.22
C PRO A 96 -20.03 24.43 32.69
N GLU A 97 -19.01 24.97 32.03
CA GLU A 97 -18.65 24.54 30.68
C GLU A 97 -18.41 23.02 30.71
N PRO A 98 -18.88 22.24 29.71
CA PRO A 98 -18.49 20.85 29.62
C PRO A 98 -16.97 20.82 29.40
N THR A 99 -16.24 20.42 30.45
CA THR A 99 -14.91 19.84 30.32
C THR A 99 -14.96 18.86 29.15
N ALA A 100 -14.22 19.14 28.09
CA ALA A 100 -14.01 18.18 27.03
C ALA A 100 -13.50 16.90 27.71
N GLU A 101 -14.31 15.85 27.62
CA GLU A 101 -13.89 14.50 27.96
C GLU A 101 -12.56 14.27 27.23
N PRO A 102 -11.50 13.81 27.91
CA PRO A 102 -10.32 13.40 27.17
C PRO A 102 -10.79 12.38 26.14
N GLU A 103 -10.53 12.66 24.86
CA GLU A 103 -10.62 11.63 23.83
C GLU A 103 -9.90 10.39 24.39
N PRO A 104 -10.48 9.18 24.28
CA PRO A 104 -9.78 8.00 24.72
C PRO A 104 -8.45 8.02 23.99
N THR A 105 -7.37 8.14 24.77
CA THR A 105 -6.05 7.77 24.28
C THR A 105 -6.24 6.32 23.86
N GLU A 106 -6.28 6.06 22.55
CA GLU A 106 -6.30 4.70 22.05
C GLU A 106 -5.15 4.00 22.77
N GLU A 107 -5.49 3.09 23.67
CA GLU A 107 -4.52 2.17 24.26
C GLU A 107 -3.89 1.53 23.04
N SER A 108 -2.65 1.90 22.74
CA SER A 108 -1.87 1.23 21.71
C SER A 108 -1.75 -0.21 22.18
N ASP A 109 -2.67 -1.05 21.68
CA ASP A 109 -2.68 -2.49 21.90
C ASP A 109 -1.28 -2.96 21.55
N GLU A 110 -0.60 -3.56 22.52
CA GLU A 110 0.77 -4.02 22.34
C GLU A 110 0.79 -4.98 21.15
N PHE A 111 1.70 -4.71 20.19
CA PHE A 111 1.76 -5.45 18.92
C PHE A 111 1.86 -6.95 19.18
N GLN A 112 0.84 -7.70 18.75
CA GLN A 112 0.70 -9.14 18.96
C GLN A 112 0.53 -9.81 17.60
N PRO A 113 1.60 -10.32 16.98
CA PRO A 113 1.52 -10.90 15.66
C PRO A 113 0.79 -12.24 15.71
N ASP A 114 -0.25 -12.35 14.89
CA ASP A 114 -1.07 -13.54 14.69
C ASP A 114 -0.97 -14.07 13.24
N PHE A 115 -0.32 -13.33 12.34
CA PHE A 115 -0.01 -13.73 10.98
C PHE A 115 1.43 -13.44 10.59
N GLN A 116 1.88 -14.09 9.52
CA GLN A 116 3.12 -13.75 8.81
C GLN A 116 2.86 -13.65 7.31
N SER A 117 3.60 -12.77 6.63
CA SER A 117 3.63 -12.73 5.17
C SER A 117 4.26 -14.01 4.61
N SER A 118 3.89 -14.38 3.38
CA SER A 118 4.43 -15.58 2.72
C SER A 118 5.96 -15.68 2.86
N PRO A 119 6.51 -16.82 3.32
CA PRO A 119 7.94 -17.00 3.49
C PRO A 119 8.69 -17.21 2.16
N ASN A 120 7.97 -17.26 1.03
CA ASN A 120 8.52 -17.63 -0.27
C ASN A 120 8.57 -16.47 -1.27
N ALA A 121 7.95 -15.34 -0.94
CA ALA A 121 7.91 -14.18 -1.80
C ALA A 121 7.78 -12.89 -0.99
N ARG A 122 8.39 -11.83 -1.50
CA ARG A 122 8.08 -10.47 -1.08
C ARG A 122 6.69 -10.08 -1.57
N LEU A 123 5.96 -9.31 -0.78
CA LEU A 123 4.57 -8.92 -1.07
C LEU A 123 4.41 -7.40 -1.10
N ASN A 124 3.45 -6.90 -1.85
CA ASN A 124 3.09 -5.48 -1.80
C ASN A 124 2.07 -5.25 -0.68
N PHE A 125 2.41 -4.38 0.27
CA PHE A 125 1.48 -3.89 1.28
C PHE A 125 0.71 -2.69 0.75
N ARG A 126 -0.62 -2.76 0.76
CA ARG A 126 -1.46 -1.81 0.00
C ARG A 126 -2.36 -0.97 0.88
N SER A 127 -2.62 0.27 0.49
CA SER A 127 -3.56 1.17 1.18
C SER A 127 -5.02 0.85 0.89
N GLU A 128 -5.29 0.07 -0.15
CA GLU A 128 -6.63 -0.33 -0.58
C GLU A 128 -6.65 -1.84 -0.88
N PRO A 129 -7.78 -2.53 -0.65
CA PRO A 129 -7.94 -3.96 -0.93
C PRO A 129 -8.18 -4.21 -2.42
N SER A 130 -7.20 -3.83 -3.25
CA SER A 130 -7.25 -4.02 -4.69
C SER A 130 -5.87 -4.05 -5.33
N THR A 131 -5.71 -4.93 -6.31
CA THR A 131 -4.56 -4.95 -7.23
C THR A 131 -4.70 -3.90 -8.36
N SER A 132 -5.90 -3.37 -8.58
CA SER A 132 -6.19 -2.45 -9.70
C SER A 132 -5.54 -1.08 -9.55
N GLY A 133 -5.26 -0.66 -8.30
CA GLY A 133 -4.57 0.59 -7.98
C GLY A 133 -3.06 0.60 -8.25
N ARG A 134 -2.52 -0.48 -8.85
CA ARG A 134 -1.13 -0.61 -9.31
C ARG A 134 -0.10 -0.16 -8.28
N ASN A 135 0.62 0.93 -8.53
CA ASN A 135 1.71 1.42 -7.67
C ASN A 135 1.22 2.49 -6.70
N GLU A 136 0.16 3.20 -7.06
CA GLU A 136 -0.37 4.31 -6.30
C GLU A 136 -0.91 3.85 -4.95
N THR A 137 -1.34 2.59 -4.86
CA THR A 137 -1.82 1.98 -3.62
C THR A 137 -0.75 1.21 -2.85
N VAL A 138 0.46 1.02 -3.38
CA VAL A 138 1.51 0.29 -2.66
C VAL A 138 2.15 1.23 -1.65
N ILE A 139 1.96 0.93 -0.37
CA ILE A 139 2.60 1.63 0.75
C ILE A 139 4.07 1.25 0.79
N LEU A 140 4.35 -0.06 0.80
CA LEU A 140 5.70 -0.63 0.85
C LEU A 140 5.72 -2.08 0.36
N GLY A 141 6.93 -2.59 0.10
CA GLY A 141 7.16 -4.02 -0.14
C GLY A 141 7.57 -4.72 1.15
N LEU A 142 6.82 -5.75 1.56
CA LEU A 142 7.13 -6.59 2.72
C LEU A 142 8.20 -7.61 2.38
N ALA A 143 9.09 -7.84 3.33
CA ALA A 143 10.01 -8.97 3.29
C ALA A 143 9.24 -10.29 3.47
N GLU A 144 9.86 -11.38 3.07
CA GLU A 144 9.37 -12.74 3.31
C GLU A 144 9.27 -13.01 4.82
N GLY A 145 8.16 -13.58 5.29
CA GLY A 145 7.96 -13.90 6.70
C GLY A 145 7.88 -12.70 7.64
N THR A 146 7.49 -11.53 7.13
CA THR A 146 7.22 -10.34 7.96
C THR A 146 6.04 -10.63 8.87
N LEU A 147 6.19 -10.35 10.18
CA LEU A 147 5.13 -10.53 11.17
C LEU A 147 4.06 -9.46 11.02
N LEU A 148 2.81 -9.88 11.14
CA LEU A 148 1.61 -9.07 10.91
C LEU A 148 0.63 -9.29 12.06
N GLN A 149 -0.07 -8.23 12.46
CA GLN A 149 -1.21 -8.31 13.37
C GLN A 149 -2.49 -8.02 12.60
N SER A 150 -3.44 -8.94 12.60
CA SER A 150 -4.75 -8.76 11.99
C SER A 150 -5.57 -7.73 12.77
N THR A 151 -6.20 -6.79 12.08
CA THR A 151 -7.19 -5.90 12.69
C THR A 151 -8.58 -6.54 12.75
N GLY A 152 -8.75 -7.72 12.12
CA GLY A 152 -10.02 -8.39 11.92
C GLY A 152 -10.89 -7.78 10.81
N GLU A 153 -10.44 -6.69 10.17
CA GLU A 153 -11.16 -6.11 9.03
C GLU A 153 -10.88 -6.90 7.75
N THR A 154 -11.95 -7.22 7.02
CA THR A 154 -11.88 -8.04 5.81
C THR A 154 -12.71 -7.42 4.69
N GLN A 155 -12.25 -7.55 3.45
CA GLN A 155 -13.00 -7.12 2.27
C GLN A 155 -13.00 -8.21 1.19
N PRO A 156 -14.18 -8.57 0.63
CA PRO A 156 -14.23 -9.52 -0.47
C PRO A 156 -13.46 -9.01 -1.70
N SER A 157 -12.81 -9.91 -2.43
CA SER A 157 -12.16 -9.56 -3.69
C SER A 157 -13.18 -9.43 -4.83
N ASP A 158 -12.94 -8.46 -5.72
CA ASP A 158 -13.63 -8.33 -7.01
C ASP A 158 -13.28 -9.46 -8.00
N ASN A 159 -12.21 -10.21 -7.73
CA ASN A 159 -11.73 -11.34 -8.53
C ASN A 159 -11.24 -12.51 -7.64
N PRO A 160 -12.17 -13.23 -6.98
CA PRO A 160 -11.83 -14.30 -6.03
C PRO A 160 -11.09 -15.49 -6.65
N GLN A 161 -11.12 -15.63 -7.99
CA GLN A 161 -10.35 -16.67 -8.70
C GLN A 161 -8.85 -16.43 -8.70
N VAL A 162 -8.41 -15.18 -8.47
CA VAL A 162 -7.00 -14.79 -8.44
C VAL A 162 -6.56 -14.42 -7.04
N ASP A 163 -7.40 -13.70 -6.29
CA ASP A 163 -7.02 -13.18 -4.96
C ASP A 163 -7.45 -14.10 -3.80
N GLY A 164 -8.11 -15.22 -4.10
CA GLY A 164 -8.65 -16.15 -3.12
C GLY A 164 -10.08 -15.85 -2.70
N GLU A 165 -10.75 -16.86 -2.15
CA GLU A 165 -12.16 -16.76 -1.74
C GLU A 165 -12.35 -15.84 -0.54
N GLU A 166 -11.36 -15.75 0.34
CA GLU A 166 -11.37 -14.90 1.54
C GLU A 166 -11.04 -13.42 1.23
N GLY A 167 -10.55 -13.13 0.02
CA GLY A 167 -10.29 -11.78 -0.44
C GLY A 167 -9.12 -11.11 0.29
N TRP A 168 -9.41 -9.97 0.91
CA TRP A 168 -8.42 -9.08 1.50
C TRP A 168 -8.61 -8.97 3.01
N LEU A 169 -7.49 -8.89 3.72
CA LEU A 169 -7.40 -8.74 5.17
C LEU A 169 -6.57 -7.49 5.47
N LEU A 170 -7.02 -6.69 6.42
CA LEU A 170 -6.28 -5.53 6.91
C LEU A 170 -5.35 -5.97 8.05
N PHE A 171 -4.09 -5.59 7.93
CA PHE A 171 -3.05 -5.87 8.90
C PHE A 171 -2.41 -4.59 9.40
N GLN A 172 -1.84 -4.66 10.59
CA GLN A 172 -0.96 -3.68 11.18
C GLN A 172 0.46 -4.27 11.29
N LEU A 173 1.48 -3.44 11.07
CA LEU A 173 2.89 -3.76 11.30
C LEU A 173 3.34 -3.31 12.70
N GLU A 174 4.50 -3.77 13.14
CA GLU A 174 5.11 -3.38 14.43
C GLU A 174 5.30 -1.86 14.58
N ASP A 175 5.50 -1.14 13.47
CA ASP A 175 5.63 0.31 13.46
C ASP A 175 4.28 1.06 13.46
N GLY A 176 3.17 0.32 13.55
CA GLY A 176 1.80 0.83 13.53
C GLY A 176 1.23 1.07 12.12
N THR A 177 2.00 0.82 11.06
CA THR A 177 1.52 1.01 9.68
C THR A 177 0.44 -0.03 9.35
N GLU A 178 -0.71 0.44 8.89
CA GLU A 178 -1.81 -0.42 8.44
C GLU A 178 -1.84 -0.58 6.91
N GLY A 179 -2.32 -1.73 6.47
CA GLY A 179 -2.43 -2.02 5.05
C GLY A 179 -3.05 -3.38 4.75
N TRP A 180 -3.51 -3.51 3.52
CA TRP A 180 -4.24 -4.66 3.00
C TRP A 180 -3.29 -5.65 2.35
N LEU A 181 -3.51 -6.93 2.66
CA LEU A 181 -2.94 -8.07 1.95
C LEU A 181 -4.04 -9.04 1.57
N ARG A 182 -3.78 -9.87 0.57
CA ARG A 182 -4.69 -10.95 0.20
C ARG A 182 -4.56 -12.08 1.21
N ALA A 183 -5.67 -12.68 1.59
CA ALA A 183 -5.70 -13.80 2.51
C ALA A 183 -4.83 -14.98 2.03
N ILE A 184 -4.70 -15.17 0.72
CA ILE A 184 -3.88 -16.24 0.12
C ILE A 184 -2.36 -16.03 0.27
N ASP A 185 -1.93 -14.82 0.59
CA ASP A 185 -0.50 -14.47 0.67
C ASP A 185 0.02 -14.43 2.11
N VAL A 186 -0.84 -14.74 3.10
CA VAL A 186 -0.51 -14.74 4.52
C VAL A 186 -0.74 -16.11 5.14
N GLU A 187 -0.02 -16.40 6.21
CA GLU A 187 -0.13 -17.63 6.97
C GLU A 187 -0.35 -17.28 8.44
N GLU A 188 -1.18 -18.05 9.16
CA GLU A 188 -1.32 -17.91 10.61
C GLU A 188 0.05 -18.12 11.28
N TYR A 189 0.38 -17.26 12.25
CA TYR A 189 1.62 -17.30 12.99
C TYR A 189 1.35 -17.64 14.45
N GLU A 190 1.96 -18.73 14.92
CA GLU A 190 2.00 -19.10 16.34
C GLU A 190 3.41 -18.81 16.88
N PRO A 191 3.56 -18.04 17.98
CA PRO A 191 4.85 -17.62 18.53
C PRO A 191 5.65 -18.73 19.25
#